data_AF-A0AAN6J823-F1
#
_entry.id   AF-A0AAN6J823-F1
#
_cell.length_a   1.000
_cell.length_b   1.000
_cell.length_c   1.000
_cell.angle_alpha   90.00
_cell.angle_beta   90.00
_cell.angle_gamma   90.00
#
_symmetry.space_group_name_H-M   'P 1'
#
loop_
_entity.id
_entity.type
_entity.pdbx_description
1 polymer ?
#
loop_
_entity_poly.entity_id
_entity_poly.type
_entity_poly.pdbx_seq_one_letter_code
_entity_poly.pdbx_strand_id
1 'polypeptide(L)'
;MWLSEVGCEAELTSLLAYTDAHLYPTWEKGGLYYPRHDIITSDFKSGADMEMEWTHMDPFAGNAAIAYSRLNVEDGQKKMWEHPWTSKEVKERVWVDGVSLADGVDFLRVMCMKCWNESVRSVWVKPVVKGLGAGKWSVWVGGEFVRTEEMGKGGKDAVELDVEVGQEMVDVVVVREA
;
A
#
# COMPACT_ATOMS: atom_id res chain seq x y z
N MET A 1 -0.09 -16.50 0.31
CA MET A 1 -1.47 -16.04 0.02
C MET A 1 -2.46 -16.77 0.92
N TRP A 2 -2.50 -18.10 0.91
CA TRP A 2 -3.45 -18.83 1.75
C TRP A 2 -3.24 -18.59 3.26
N LEU A 3 -1.99 -18.55 3.74
CA LEU A 3 -1.68 -18.29 5.14
C LEU A 3 -2.22 -16.95 5.67
N SER A 4 -2.30 -15.91 4.82
CA SER A 4 -2.89 -14.62 5.21
C SER A 4 -4.41 -14.66 5.32
N GLU A 5 -5.08 -15.65 4.71
CA GLU A 5 -6.53 -15.85 4.87
C GLU A 5 -6.85 -16.57 6.18
N VAL A 6 -6.08 -17.60 6.53
CA VAL A 6 -6.38 -18.46 7.68
C VAL A 6 -5.80 -17.98 9.00
N GLY A 7 -5.16 -16.81 9.03
CA GLY A 7 -4.63 -16.20 10.27
C GLY A 7 -3.34 -16.81 10.79
N CYS A 8 -2.60 -17.56 9.96
CA CYS A 8 -1.31 -18.16 10.34
C CYS A 8 -0.17 -17.14 10.24
N GLU A 9 -0.15 -16.16 11.14
CA GLU A 9 0.76 -15.02 11.08
C GLU A 9 2.24 -15.42 11.18
N ALA A 10 2.59 -16.35 12.08
CA ALA A 10 3.99 -16.76 12.29
C ALA A 10 4.60 -17.43 11.05
N GLU A 11 3.86 -18.34 10.43
CA GLU A 11 4.26 -19.03 9.20
C GLU A 11 4.28 -18.06 8.02
N LEU A 12 3.30 -17.16 7.93
CA LEU A 12 3.24 -16.13 6.90
C LEU A 12 4.48 -15.22 6.98
N THR A 13 4.79 -14.70 8.16
CA THR A 13 5.98 -13.85 8.37
C THR A 13 7.25 -14.58 8.00
N SER A 14 7.38 -15.84 8.40
CA SER A 14 8.56 -16.67 8.08
C SER A 14 8.71 -16.88 6.58
N LEU A 15 7.60 -17.17 5.87
CA LEU A 15 7.61 -17.37 4.43
C LEU A 15 7.92 -16.06 3.69
N LEU A 16 7.35 -14.93 4.12
CA LEU A 16 7.66 -13.61 3.55
C LEU A 16 9.13 -13.24 3.75
N ALA A 17 9.70 -13.49 4.94
CA ALA A 17 11.12 -13.28 5.20
C ALA A 17 12.01 -14.14 4.29
N TYR A 18 11.65 -15.41 4.08
CA TYR A 18 12.33 -16.26 3.10
C TYR A 18 12.23 -15.70 1.68
N THR A 19 11.03 -15.25 1.26
CA THR A 19 10.88 -14.66 -0.08
C THR A 19 11.74 -13.43 -0.27
N ASP A 20 11.86 -12.58 0.75
CA ASP A 20 12.69 -11.37 0.72
C ASP A 20 14.19 -11.68 0.67
N ALA A 21 14.61 -12.78 1.31
CA ALA A 21 16.01 -13.18 1.33
C ALA A 21 16.45 -13.93 0.06
N HIS A 22 15.59 -14.77 -0.51
CA HIS A 22 16.00 -15.77 -1.51
C HIS A 22 15.39 -15.60 -2.90
N LEU A 23 14.32 -14.81 -3.07
CA LEU A 23 13.57 -14.74 -4.33
C LEU A 23 13.76 -13.43 -5.11
N TYR A 24 14.92 -12.79 -4.91
CA TYR A 24 15.38 -11.62 -5.67
C TYR A 24 14.37 -10.45 -5.72
N PRO A 25 13.86 -9.97 -4.57
CA PRO A 25 12.97 -8.81 -4.56
C PRO A 25 13.62 -7.63 -5.27
N THR A 26 12.88 -7.01 -6.18
CA THR A 26 13.35 -5.91 -7.00
C THR A 26 12.40 -4.73 -6.89
N TRP A 27 12.96 -3.54 -6.75
CA TRP A 27 12.21 -2.29 -6.78
C TRP A 27 12.35 -1.65 -8.15
N GLU A 28 11.23 -1.41 -8.83
CA GLU A 28 11.19 -0.60 -10.05
C GLU A 28 10.09 0.46 -9.91
N LYS A 29 10.45 1.73 -10.09
CA LYS A 29 9.50 2.86 -10.10
C LYS A 29 8.61 2.92 -8.87
N GLY A 30 9.18 2.63 -7.70
CA GLY A 30 8.47 2.58 -6.42
C GLY A 30 7.65 1.31 -6.17
N GLY A 31 7.56 0.39 -7.13
CA GLY A 31 6.89 -0.90 -6.95
C GLY A 31 7.86 -2.01 -6.59
N LEU A 32 7.57 -2.75 -5.50
CA LEU A 32 8.23 -4.01 -5.17
C LEU A 32 7.61 -5.15 -5.99
N TYR A 33 8.46 -5.91 -6.69
CA TYR A 33 8.05 -7.14 -7.37
C TYR A 33 9.15 -8.21 -7.26
N TYR A 34 8.78 -9.46 -7.53
CA TYR A 34 9.72 -10.59 -7.58
C TYR A 34 9.84 -11.04 -9.04
N PRO A 35 11.00 -10.88 -9.70
CA PRO A 35 11.19 -11.26 -11.09
C PRO A 35 10.90 -12.73 -11.33
N ARG A 36 10.37 -13.04 -12.52
CA ARG A 36 10.19 -14.43 -12.95
C ARG A 36 11.52 -15.18 -12.92
N HIS A 37 11.51 -16.36 -12.33
CA HIS A 37 12.64 -17.27 -12.27
C HIS A 37 12.16 -18.71 -12.43
N ASP A 38 12.52 -19.35 -13.54
CA ASP A 38 11.98 -20.67 -13.91
C ASP A 38 12.77 -21.84 -13.30
N ILE A 39 13.88 -21.58 -12.62
CA ILE A 39 14.68 -22.59 -11.93
C ILE A 39 14.03 -22.91 -10.58
N ILE A 40 13.75 -24.19 -10.32
CA ILE A 40 13.03 -24.64 -9.12
C ILE A 40 13.88 -24.53 -7.87
N THR A 41 15.10 -25.05 -7.93
CA THR A 41 16.03 -25.08 -6.80
C THR A 41 17.38 -24.55 -7.23
N SER A 42 18.13 -23.96 -6.29
CA SER A 42 19.53 -23.61 -6.53
C SER A 42 20.34 -24.83 -7.02
N ASP A 43 21.35 -24.58 -7.87
CA ASP A 43 22.18 -25.65 -8.43
C ASP A 43 22.85 -26.47 -7.31
N PHE A 44 22.78 -27.80 -7.43
CA PHE A 44 23.37 -28.75 -6.48
C PHE A 44 24.90 -28.67 -6.51
N LYS A 45 25.51 -27.77 -5.74
CA LYS A 45 26.96 -27.72 -5.56
C LYS A 45 27.37 -28.72 -4.49
N SER A 46 27.69 -29.93 -4.95
CA SER A 46 28.48 -30.95 -4.26
C SER A 46 28.11 -31.28 -2.80
N GLY A 47 27.25 -32.28 -2.62
CA GLY A 47 27.39 -33.40 -1.67
C GLY A 47 27.52 -33.17 -0.16
N ALA A 48 27.69 -31.94 0.33
CA ALA A 48 27.90 -31.64 1.75
C ALA A 48 26.89 -30.61 2.31
N ASP A 49 26.30 -29.76 1.47
CA ASP A 49 25.30 -28.77 1.88
C ASP A 49 23.91 -29.22 1.39
N MET A 50 23.12 -29.82 2.29
CA MET A 50 21.80 -30.42 1.99
C MET A 50 20.64 -29.42 1.97
N GLU A 51 20.88 -28.13 1.75
CA GLU A 51 19.82 -27.12 1.75
C GLU A 51 19.36 -26.88 0.30
N MET A 52 18.31 -27.59 -0.12
CA MET A 52 17.62 -27.24 -1.37
C MET A 52 16.86 -25.93 -1.18
N GLU A 53 17.47 -24.82 -1.61
CA GLU A 53 16.78 -23.53 -1.61
C GLU A 53 15.81 -23.46 -2.78
N TRP A 54 14.53 -23.26 -2.47
CA TRP A 54 13.51 -22.95 -3.49
C TRP A 54 13.79 -21.58 -4.07
N THR A 55 13.96 -21.51 -5.40
CA THR A 55 14.24 -20.25 -6.12
C THR A 55 13.21 -19.93 -7.21
N HIS A 56 12.24 -20.80 -7.46
CA HIS A 56 11.25 -20.56 -8.52
C HIS A 56 10.28 -19.44 -8.16
N MET A 57 10.06 -18.57 -9.15
CA MET A 57 9.10 -17.49 -9.09
C MET A 57 8.34 -17.41 -10.41
N ASP A 58 7.04 -17.71 -10.37
CA ASP A 58 6.16 -17.52 -11.52
C ASP A 58 5.54 -16.10 -11.52
N PRO A 59 5.03 -15.60 -12.66
CA PRO A 59 4.45 -14.26 -12.75
C PRO A 59 3.27 -14.00 -11.80
N PHE A 60 2.48 -15.01 -11.45
CA PHE A 60 1.36 -14.84 -10.52
C PHE A 60 1.86 -14.74 -9.07
N ALA A 61 2.79 -15.61 -8.67
CA ALA A 61 3.39 -15.55 -7.34
C ALA A 61 4.06 -14.19 -7.08
N GLY A 62 4.92 -13.77 -8.01
CA GLY A 62 5.75 -12.58 -7.86
C GLY A 62 5.00 -11.26 -7.95
N ASN A 63 3.97 -11.17 -8.79
CA ASN A 63 3.23 -9.91 -8.99
C ASN A 63 1.93 -9.80 -8.18
N ALA A 64 1.31 -10.93 -7.79
CA ALA A 64 0.00 -10.91 -7.15
C ALA A 64 0.00 -11.62 -5.80
N ALA A 65 0.45 -12.88 -5.73
CA ALA A 65 0.24 -13.68 -4.52
C ALA A 65 1.01 -13.15 -3.31
N ILE A 66 2.26 -12.70 -3.48
CA ILE A 66 3.07 -12.14 -2.39
C ILE A 66 2.49 -10.80 -1.93
N ALA A 67 2.19 -9.89 -2.86
CA ALA A 67 1.58 -8.60 -2.55
C ALA A 67 0.24 -8.78 -1.80
N TYR A 68 -0.61 -9.68 -2.29
CA TYR A 68 -1.84 -10.06 -1.60
C TYR A 68 -1.57 -10.53 -0.17
N SER A 69 -0.57 -11.39 0.01
CA SER A 69 -0.25 -11.95 1.33
C SER A 69 0.16 -10.87 2.35
N ARG A 70 0.75 -9.76 1.89
CA ARG A 70 1.15 -8.63 2.74
C ARG A 70 -0.01 -7.69 3.07
N LEU A 71 -0.98 -7.55 2.16
CA LEU A 71 -2.09 -6.61 2.29
C LEU A 71 -3.36 -7.25 2.88
N ASN A 72 -3.50 -8.55 2.72
CA ASN A 72 -4.69 -9.27 3.15
C ASN A 72 -4.79 -9.32 4.68
N VAL A 73 -6.02 -9.38 5.16
CA VAL A 73 -6.34 -9.63 6.57
C VAL A 73 -6.92 -11.03 6.72
N GLU A 74 -6.83 -11.62 7.91
CA GLU A 74 -7.51 -12.88 8.22
C GLU A 74 -8.98 -12.84 7.78
N ASP A 75 -9.46 -13.93 7.18
CA ASP A 75 -10.79 -14.06 6.59
C ASP A 75 -11.10 -12.99 5.52
N GLY A 76 -10.10 -12.40 4.85
CA GLY A 76 -10.28 -11.30 3.89
C GLY A 76 -11.29 -11.61 2.78
N GLN A 77 -11.15 -12.73 2.08
CA GLN A 77 -12.09 -13.13 1.02
C GLN A 77 -13.46 -13.49 1.58
N LYS A 78 -13.48 -14.18 2.72
CA LYS A 78 -14.71 -14.57 3.40
C LYS A 78 -15.50 -13.36 3.86
N LYS A 79 -14.85 -12.35 4.44
CA LYS A 79 -15.45 -11.06 4.81
C LYS A 79 -16.05 -10.35 3.60
N MET A 80 -15.33 -10.32 2.46
CA MET A 80 -15.87 -9.73 1.23
C MET A 80 -17.09 -10.51 0.69
N TRP A 81 -17.11 -11.84 0.86
CA TRP A 81 -18.22 -12.69 0.43
C TRP A 81 -19.45 -12.61 1.35
N GLU A 82 -19.24 -12.67 2.65
CA GLU A 82 -20.31 -12.65 3.67
C GLU A 82 -20.86 -11.23 3.90
N HIS A 83 -20.01 -10.21 3.68
CA HIS A 83 -20.34 -8.79 3.85
C HIS A 83 -19.93 -7.99 2.60
N PRO A 84 -20.54 -8.25 1.43
CA PRO A 84 -20.22 -7.51 0.22
C PRO A 84 -20.60 -6.04 0.39
N TRP A 85 -19.79 -5.15 -0.19
CA TRP A 85 -20.08 -3.73 -0.14
C TRP A 85 -21.41 -3.41 -0.83
N THR A 86 -22.27 -2.71 -0.10
CA THR A 86 -23.50 -2.16 -0.64
C THR A 86 -23.24 -0.84 -1.36
N SER A 87 -24.10 -0.49 -2.32
CA SER A 87 -24.02 0.81 -2.98
C SER A 87 -24.16 1.99 -2.01
N LYS A 88 -24.81 1.79 -0.86
CA LYS A 88 -24.92 2.80 0.19
C LYS A 88 -23.58 3.01 0.88
N GLU A 89 -22.95 1.93 1.34
CA GLU A 89 -21.65 2.00 2.02
C GLU A 89 -20.56 2.60 1.13
N VAL A 90 -20.52 2.24 -0.15
CA VAL A 90 -19.54 2.82 -1.09
C VAL A 90 -19.73 4.33 -1.23
N LYS A 91 -20.97 4.82 -1.26
CA LYS A 91 -21.27 6.26 -1.36
C LYS A 91 -20.93 7.06 -0.11
N GLU A 92 -20.96 6.43 1.06
CA GLU A 92 -20.71 7.07 2.35
C GLU A 92 -19.23 7.03 2.76
N ARG A 93 -18.39 6.26 2.05
CA ARG A 93 -16.96 6.15 2.36
C ARG A 93 -16.17 7.37 1.89
N VAL A 94 -15.21 7.76 2.73
CA VAL A 94 -14.17 8.73 2.38
C VAL A 94 -13.18 8.07 1.43
N TRP A 95 -12.74 8.80 0.41
CA TRP A 95 -11.76 8.33 -0.55
C TRP A 95 -10.87 9.48 -1.02
N VAL A 96 -9.72 9.12 -1.58
CA VAL A 96 -8.71 10.07 -2.07
C VAL A 96 -8.66 9.99 -3.59
N ASP A 97 -8.70 11.15 -4.23
CA ASP A 97 -8.58 11.35 -5.67
C ASP A 97 -7.35 12.22 -6.00
N GLY A 98 -7.10 12.50 -7.28
CA GLY A 98 -6.11 13.49 -7.71
C GLY A 98 -4.65 13.03 -7.57
N VAL A 99 -4.46 11.72 -7.36
CA VAL A 99 -3.15 11.06 -7.31
C VAL A 99 -3.19 9.75 -8.09
N SER A 100 -2.07 9.40 -8.70
CA SER A 100 -1.89 8.29 -9.62
C SER A 100 -0.48 7.72 -9.50
N LEU A 101 -0.27 6.53 -10.06
CA LEU A 101 1.05 5.90 -10.12
C LEU A 101 2.08 6.73 -10.93
N ALA A 102 1.62 7.69 -11.73
CA ALA A 102 2.48 8.54 -12.54
C ALA A 102 3.05 9.75 -11.79
N ASP A 103 2.54 10.06 -10.59
CA ASP A 103 2.85 11.30 -9.86
C ASP A 103 4.20 11.27 -9.10
N GLY A 104 5.01 10.23 -9.30
CA GLY A 104 6.37 10.18 -8.74
C GLY A 104 6.43 9.86 -7.25
N VAL A 105 5.32 9.44 -6.64
CA VAL A 105 5.21 9.07 -5.23
C VAL A 105 4.78 7.61 -5.05
N ASP A 106 5.25 7.01 -3.96
CA ASP A 106 4.77 5.73 -3.43
C ASP A 106 3.85 5.99 -2.23
N PHE A 107 2.83 5.12 -2.07
CA PHE A 107 1.86 5.17 -0.97
C PHE A 107 2.07 3.97 -0.05
N LEU A 108 2.75 4.21 1.08
CA LEU A 108 3.05 3.15 2.06
C LEU A 108 1.83 2.83 2.94
N ARG A 109 0.93 3.81 3.10
CA ARG A 109 -0.39 3.75 3.75
C ARG A 109 -1.31 4.75 3.06
N VAL A 110 -2.62 4.72 3.34
CA VAL A 110 -3.68 5.51 2.65
C VAL A 110 -3.23 6.89 2.15
N MET A 111 -2.58 7.71 3.00
CA MET A 111 -1.93 8.96 2.59
C MET A 111 -0.57 9.18 3.29
N CYS A 112 0.25 8.14 3.33
CA CYS A 112 1.67 8.24 3.71
C CYS A 112 2.50 8.13 2.44
N MET A 113 3.08 9.26 2.01
CA MET A 113 3.70 9.39 0.69
C MET A 113 5.21 9.56 0.80
N LYS A 114 5.95 8.98 -0.15
CA LYS A 114 7.39 9.21 -0.34
C LYS A 114 7.71 9.29 -1.83
N CYS A 115 8.61 10.18 -2.24
CA CYS A 115 9.08 10.21 -3.62
C CYS A 115 9.87 8.94 -3.90
N TRP A 116 9.47 8.18 -4.92
CA TRP A 116 10.13 6.90 -5.22
C TRP A 116 11.43 7.08 -6.00
N ASN A 117 11.59 8.19 -6.72
CA ASN A 117 12.77 8.44 -7.54
C ASN A 117 13.84 9.15 -6.72
N GLU A 118 14.89 8.42 -6.33
CA GLU A 118 16.01 8.95 -5.53
C GLU A 118 16.78 10.08 -6.22
N SER A 119 16.70 10.17 -7.56
CA SER A 119 17.32 11.26 -8.32
C SER A 119 16.52 12.56 -8.32
N VAL A 120 15.28 12.52 -7.82
CA VAL A 120 14.37 13.67 -7.73
C VAL A 120 14.32 14.14 -6.28
N ARG A 121 14.57 15.44 -6.07
CA ARG A 121 14.53 16.02 -4.71
C ARG A 121 13.14 15.93 -4.08
N SER A 122 12.13 16.34 -4.84
CA SER A 122 10.73 16.35 -4.43
C SER A 122 9.79 16.44 -5.64
N VAL A 123 8.55 16.04 -5.42
CA VAL A 123 7.44 16.18 -6.37
C VAL A 123 6.25 16.84 -5.68
N TRP A 124 5.47 17.60 -6.43
CA TRP A 124 4.23 18.20 -5.94
C TRP A 124 3.05 17.32 -6.34
N VAL A 125 2.25 16.91 -5.37
CA VAL A 125 1.05 16.10 -5.58
C VAL A 125 -0.18 16.82 -5.06
N LYS A 126 -1.33 16.60 -5.72
CA LYS A 126 -2.59 17.30 -5.41
C LYS A 126 -3.71 16.34 -5.01
N PRO A 127 -3.56 15.60 -3.90
CA PRO A 127 -4.59 14.71 -3.44
C PRO A 127 -5.86 15.49 -3.05
N VAL A 128 -7.01 14.90 -3.34
CA VAL A 128 -8.31 15.46 -3.03
C VAL A 128 -9.10 14.46 -2.20
N VAL A 129 -9.35 14.80 -0.94
CA VAL A 129 -10.13 13.95 -0.04
C VAL A 129 -11.62 14.25 -0.21
N LYS A 130 -12.39 13.25 -0.62
CA LYS A 130 -13.82 13.34 -0.97
C LYS A 130 -14.66 12.42 -0.10
N GLY A 131 -15.97 12.63 -0.09
CA GLY A 131 -16.91 11.84 0.73
C GLY A 131 -16.88 12.20 2.21
N LEU A 132 -16.35 13.37 2.55
CA LEU A 132 -16.35 13.88 3.92
C LEU A 132 -17.76 14.32 4.30
N GLY A 133 -18.27 13.81 5.43
CA GLY A 133 -19.54 14.26 5.97
C GLY A 133 -19.51 15.74 6.40
N ALA A 134 -20.68 16.37 6.48
CA ALA A 134 -20.80 17.76 6.91
C ALA A 134 -20.19 17.96 8.31
N GLY A 135 -19.45 19.05 8.48
CA GLY A 135 -18.75 19.36 9.72
C GLY A 135 -17.40 20.02 9.48
N LYS A 136 -16.66 20.25 10.56
CA LYS A 136 -15.37 20.91 10.55
C LYS A 136 -14.25 19.85 10.57
N TRP A 137 -13.28 20.01 9.69
CA TRP A 137 -12.21 19.02 9.46
C TRP A 137 -10.84 19.69 9.53
N SER A 138 -9.96 19.20 10.40
CA SER A 138 -8.58 19.66 10.49
C SER A 138 -7.69 18.88 9.52
N VAL A 139 -6.79 19.60 8.86
CA VAL A 139 -5.82 19.05 7.91
C VAL A 139 -4.42 19.14 8.50
N TRP A 140 -3.72 18.01 8.50
CA TRP A 140 -2.37 17.87 9.00
C TRP A 140 -1.47 17.30 7.90
N VAL A 141 -0.26 17.83 7.77
CA VAL A 141 0.75 17.38 6.79
C VAL A 141 2.09 17.28 7.50
N GLY A 142 2.75 16.13 7.42
CA GLY A 142 4.03 15.89 8.11
C GLY A 142 3.95 16.00 9.64
N GLY A 143 2.76 15.77 10.22
CA GLY A 143 2.51 15.96 11.65
C GLY A 143 2.23 17.41 12.07
N GLU A 144 2.29 18.38 11.16
CA GLU A 144 2.00 19.78 11.44
C GLU A 144 0.55 20.14 11.05
N PHE A 145 -0.11 20.93 11.88
CA PHE A 145 -1.43 21.47 11.57
C PHE A 145 -1.31 22.51 10.46
N VAL A 146 -2.07 22.32 9.38
CA VAL A 146 -2.07 23.23 8.24
C VAL A 146 -3.24 24.20 8.32
N ARG A 147 -4.46 23.67 8.43
CA ARG A 147 -5.70 24.46 8.44
C ARG A 147 -6.90 23.62 8.85
N THR A 148 -8.03 24.31 9.00
CA THR A 148 -9.35 23.69 9.14
C THR A 148 -10.23 24.05 7.95
N GLU A 149 -11.06 23.10 7.51
CA GLU A 149 -12.01 23.22 6.41
C GLU A 149 -13.41 22.84 6.88
N GLU A 150 -14.44 23.58 6.43
CA GLU A 150 -15.84 23.29 6.75
C GLU A 150 -16.54 22.63 5.55
N MET A 151 -17.11 21.45 5.79
CA MET A 151 -17.77 20.62 4.78
C MET A 151 -19.30 20.69 4.91
N GLY A 152 -20.03 20.62 3.79
CA GLY A 152 -21.50 20.54 3.77
C GLY A 152 -22.21 21.78 3.20
N LYS A 153 -23.51 21.96 3.52
CA LYS A 153 -24.35 22.99 2.89
C LYS A 153 -23.83 24.41 3.15
N GLY A 154 -23.20 25.00 2.12
CA GLY A 154 -22.59 26.33 2.16
C GLY A 154 -21.06 26.32 2.32
N GLY A 155 -20.46 25.15 2.53
CA GLY A 155 -19.01 24.92 2.60
C GLY A 155 -18.48 24.16 1.37
N LYS A 156 -17.34 23.50 1.53
CA LYS A 156 -16.73 22.66 0.49
C LYS A 156 -17.30 21.24 0.52
N ASP A 157 -17.16 20.52 -0.59
CA ASP A 157 -17.51 19.08 -0.70
C ASP A 157 -16.27 18.18 -0.68
N ALA A 158 -15.07 18.77 -0.67
CA ALA A 158 -13.79 18.08 -0.68
C ALA A 158 -12.69 18.93 -0.02
N VAL A 159 -11.65 18.25 0.46
CA VAL A 159 -10.40 18.86 0.90
C VAL A 159 -9.36 18.67 -0.19
N GLU A 160 -9.05 19.75 -0.90
CA GLU A 160 -7.97 19.80 -1.88
C GLU A 160 -6.64 20.13 -1.19
N LEU A 161 -5.59 19.41 -1.55
CA LEU A 161 -4.28 19.54 -0.93
C LEU A 161 -3.24 19.88 -2.01
N ASP A 162 -2.16 20.52 -1.60
CA ASP A 162 -0.97 20.72 -2.41
C ASP A 162 0.21 20.34 -1.51
N VAL A 163 0.82 19.18 -1.78
CA VAL A 163 1.79 18.55 -0.89
C VAL A 163 3.09 18.33 -1.64
N GLU A 164 4.17 18.89 -1.11
CA GLU A 164 5.52 18.58 -1.56
C GLU A 164 5.98 17.28 -0.88
N VAL A 165 6.31 16.27 -1.68
CA VAL A 165 6.75 14.96 -1.20
C VAL A 165 8.20 14.76 -1.63
N GLY A 166 9.09 14.63 -0.66
CA GLY A 166 10.52 14.38 -0.86
C GLY A 166 10.91 12.93 -0.59
N GLN A 167 12.18 12.74 -0.22
CA GLN A 167 12.74 11.43 0.13
C GLN A 167 12.34 10.93 1.54
N GLU A 168 11.87 11.83 2.39
CA GLU A 168 11.27 11.47 3.68
C GLU A 168 9.76 11.26 3.54
N MET A 169 9.22 10.39 4.41
CA MET A 169 7.79 10.10 4.42
C MET A 169 7.00 11.32 4.88
N VAL A 170 5.93 11.64 4.16
CA VAL A 170 4.98 12.69 4.51
C VAL A 170 3.63 12.06 4.78
N ASP A 171 3.17 12.15 6.02
CA ASP A 171 1.82 11.76 6.40
C ASP A 171 0.85 12.92 6.17
N VAL A 172 -0.28 12.64 5.52
CA VAL A 172 -1.39 13.57 5.43
C VAL A 172 -2.59 13.00 6.16
N VAL A 173 -3.14 13.78 7.09
CA VAL A 173 -4.25 13.35 7.93
C VAL A 173 -5.36 14.39 7.89
N VAL A 174 -6.58 13.94 7.56
CA VAL A 174 -7.80 14.76 7.60
C VAL A 174 -8.70 14.19 8.69
N VAL A 175 -8.91 14.97 9.76
CA VAL A 175 -9.61 14.51 10.97
C VAL A 175 -10.82 15.39 11.22
N ARG A 176 -11.96 14.79 11.52
CA ARG A 176 -13.16 15.54 11.91
C ARG A 176 -12.95 16.13 13.30
N GLU A 177 -13.17 17.42 13.46
CA GLU A 177 -13.22 18.06 14.77
C GLU A 177 -14.45 17.55 15.53
N ALA A 178 -14.28 17.28 16.84
CA ALA A 178 -15.33 16.75 17.71
C ALA A 178 -16.45 17.76 17.96
#